data_AF-A0A957Y5R4-F1
#
_entry.id   AF-A0A957Y5R4-F1
#
_cell.length_a   1.000
_cell.length_b   1.000
_cell.length_c   1.000
_cell.angle_alpha   90.00
_cell.angle_beta   90.00
_cell.angle_gamma   90.00
#
_symmetry.space_group_name_H-M   'P 1'
#
loop_
_entity.id
_entity.type
_entity.pdbx_description
1 polymer ?
#
loop_
_entity_poly.entity_id
_entity_poly.type
_entity_poly.pdbx_seq_one_letter_code
_entity_poly.pdbx_strand_id
1 'polypeptide(L)'
;KMVELPGYNGIPHLIGKVVTEMDQVMGVLTWLLLQMDDRYRTFKEAGVRNVEVYNAKVRKMRGKDAPQPLPYIVLVVDELADLMMTAADDVETQLCRLAQMARATGIHLILATQRPSTDVVTGLIKANFPTRIAFAVTSQIDSRVILDTPGAERLLGRGDMLVMRSDQAKLTRVQGCWVSDDEINAIASYWKQQ
;
A
#
# COMPACT_ATOMS: atom_id res chain seq x y z
N LYS A 1 -4.76 4.97 15.23
CA LYS A 1 -5.75 4.03 15.86
C LYS A 1 -5.10 2.65 16.12
N MET A 2 -5.52 1.92 17.15
CA MET A 2 -4.77 0.76 17.71
C MET A 2 -5.39 -0.63 17.46
N VAL A 3 -6.36 -0.79 16.54
CA VAL A 3 -7.26 -1.96 16.58
C VAL A 3 -7.23 -2.86 15.34
N GLU A 4 -7.08 -2.33 14.12
CA GLU A 4 -7.37 -3.14 12.91
C GLU A 4 -6.21 -4.07 12.48
N LEU A 5 -4.98 -3.55 12.39
CA LEU A 5 -3.82 -4.32 11.90
C LEU A 5 -3.06 -5.16 12.96
N PRO A 6 -3.06 -4.85 14.28
CA PRO A 6 -2.29 -5.62 15.25
C PRO A 6 -2.61 -7.12 15.32
N GLY A 7 -3.80 -7.56 14.89
CA GLY A 7 -4.17 -8.98 14.80
C GLY A 7 -3.24 -9.80 13.89
N TYR A 8 -2.62 -9.15 12.90
CA TYR A 8 -1.66 -9.79 11.99
C TYR A 8 -0.27 -10.01 12.63
N ASN A 9 0.04 -9.42 13.79
CA ASN A 9 1.35 -9.60 14.44
C ASN A 9 1.68 -11.09 14.62
N GLY A 10 2.89 -11.47 14.19
CA GLY A 10 3.42 -12.83 14.28
C GLY A 10 3.25 -13.68 13.02
N ILE A 11 2.55 -13.22 11.98
CA ILE A 11 2.57 -13.94 10.70
C ILE A 11 3.96 -13.86 10.05
N PRO A 12 4.41 -14.90 9.33
CA PRO A 12 5.76 -14.97 8.74
C PRO A 12 5.99 -13.96 7.60
N HIS A 13 4.92 -13.36 7.08
CA HIS A 13 4.98 -12.36 6.01
C HIS A 13 5.33 -10.96 6.51
N LEU A 14 5.14 -10.69 7.80
CA LEU A 14 5.46 -9.40 8.37
C LEU A 14 6.98 -9.24 8.52
N ILE A 15 7.51 -8.17 7.93
CA ILE A 15 8.94 -7.82 8.02
C ILE A 15 9.31 -7.40 9.46
N GLY A 16 8.36 -6.81 10.17
CA GLY A 16 8.48 -6.41 11.56
C GLY A 16 7.12 -6.35 12.23
N LYS A 17 7.06 -5.91 13.49
CA LYS A 17 5.78 -5.70 14.16
C LYS A 17 4.99 -4.59 13.48
N VAL A 18 3.67 -4.67 13.59
CA VAL A 18 2.77 -3.58 13.20
C VAL A 18 3.17 -2.31 13.96
N VAL A 19 3.40 -1.24 13.20
CA VAL A 19 3.87 0.03 13.75
C VAL A 19 2.69 0.88 14.20
N THR A 20 2.73 1.34 15.44
CA THR A 20 1.72 2.22 16.04
C THR A 20 2.25 3.61 16.38
N GLU A 21 3.57 3.72 16.60
CA GLU A 21 4.22 4.97 17.01
C GLU A 21 4.73 5.76 15.81
N MET A 22 4.49 7.07 15.79
CA MET A 22 4.85 7.95 14.67
C MET A 22 6.35 7.98 14.37
N ASP A 23 7.19 8.01 15.41
CA ASP A 23 8.64 8.02 15.23
C ASP A 23 9.14 6.77 14.50
N GLN A 24 8.47 5.63 14.71
CA GLN A 24 8.79 4.39 14.02
C GLN A 24 8.29 4.41 12.56
N VAL A 25 7.19 5.11 12.25
CA VAL A 25 6.68 5.23 10.88
C VAL A 25 7.72 5.89 9.98
N MET A 26 8.33 6.98 10.44
CA MET A 26 9.39 7.66 9.67
C MET A 26 10.61 6.77 9.44
N GLY A 27 10.97 5.96 10.43
CA GLY A 27 11.99 4.93 10.29
C GLY A 27 11.65 3.89 9.22
N VAL A 28 10.40 3.41 9.18
CA VAL A 28 9.93 2.44 8.18
C VAL A 28 9.91 3.01 6.77
N LEU A 29 9.40 4.23 6.58
CA LEU A 29 9.38 4.88 5.27
C LEU A 29 10.81 5.12 4.74
N THR A 30 11.72 5.57 5.62
CA THR A 30 13.14 5.72 5.29
C THR A 30 13.78 4.37 4.93
N TRP A 31 13.49 3.32 5.69
CA TRP A 31 13.98 1.97 5.40
C TRP A 31 13.46 1.45 4.05
N LEU A 32 12.20 1.70 3.71
CA LEU A 32 11.63 1.32 2.41
C LEU A 32 12.33 2.05 1.25
N LEU A 33 12.67 3.32 1.42
CA LEU A 33 13.45 4.07 0.42
C LEU A 33 14.85 3.47 0.23
N LEU A 34 15.52 3.07 1.31
CA LEU A 34 16.82 2.39 1.23
C LEU A 34 16.70 1.04 0.52
N GLN A 35 15.68 0.24 0.85
CA GLN A 35 15.42 -1.03 0.15
C GLN A 35 15.16 -0.82 -1.34
N MET A 36 14.44 0.24 -1.70
CA MET A 36 14.19 0.61 -3.09
C MET A 36 15.50 0.92 -3.82
N ASP A 37 16.34 1.76 -3.22
CA ASP A 37 17.63 2.16 -3.79
C ASP A 37 18.59 0.97 -3.94
N ASP A 38 18.63 0.06 -2.96
CA ASP A 38 19.44 -1.16 -3.02
C ASP A 38 18.95 -2.11 -4.13
N ARG A 39 17.63 -2.29 -4.27
CA ARG A 39 17.07 -3.09 -5.38
C ARG A 39 17.45 -2.53 -6.73
N TYR A 40 17.43 -1.20 -6.90
CA TYR A 40 17.89 -0.58 -8.14
C TYR A 40 19.36 -0.86 -8.45
N ARG A 41 20.25 -0.82 -7.44
CA ARG A 41 21.66 -1.19 -7.61
C ARG A 41 21.79 -2.65 -8.02
N THR A 42 21.11 -3.56 -7.32
CA THR A 42 21.09 -4.99 -7.65
C THR A 42 20.60 -5.25 -9.08
N PHE A 43 19.56 -4.54 -9.53
CA PHE A 43 19.05 -4.69 -10.90
C PHE A 43 20.05 -4.19 -11.94
N LYS A 44 20.71 -3.07 -11.67
CA LYS A 44 21.76 -2.51 -12.54
C LYS A 44 22.93 -3.48 -12.69
N GLU A 45 23.41 -4.05 -11.60
CA GLU A 45 24.49 -5.06 -11.59
C GLU A 45 24.09 -6.34 -12.32
N ALA A 46 22.84 -6.77 -12.13
CA ALA A 46 22.30 -7.94 -12.82
C ALA A 46 21.92 -7.68 -14.29
N GLY A 47 21.95 -6.43 -14.76
CA GLY A 47 21.56 -6.03 -16.11
C GLY A 47 20.07 -6.19 -16.41
N VAL A 48 19.21 -6.01 -15.40
CA VAL A 48 17.75 -6.19 -15.49
C VAL A 48 17.02 -4.89 -15.13
N ARG A 49 15.74 -4.79 -15.50
CA ARG A 49 14.96 -3.54 -15.35
C ARG A 49 13.96 -3.55 -14.20
N ASN A 50 13.57 -4.72 -13.70
CA ASN A 50 12.57 -4.86 -12.64
C ASN A 50 12.73 -6.17 -11.87
N VAL A 51 11.97 -6.28 -10.78
CA VAL A 51 11.98 -7.42 -9.86
C VAL A 51 11.53 -8.72 -10.55
N GLU A 52 10.60 -8.66 -11.51
CA GLU A 52 10.11 -9.85 -12.21
C GLU A 52 11.21 -10.50 -13.03
N VAL A 53 11.93 -9.70 -13.84
CA VAL A 53 13.02 -10.18 -14.68
C VAL A 53 14.21 -10.60 -13.83
N TYR A 54 14.49 -9.86 -12.74
CA TYR A 54 15.51 -10.26 -11.76
C TYR A 54 15.21 -11.65 -11.18
N ASN A 55 14.01 -11.84 -10.62
CA ASN A 55 13.61 -13.09 -9.99
C ASN A 55 13.56 -14.26 -10.98
N ALA A 56 13.11 -14.03 -12.22
CA ALA A 56 13.13 -15.05 -13.26
C ALA A 56 14.55 -15.50 -13.62
N LYS A 57 15.52 -14.56 -13.61
CA LYS A 57 16.94 -14.85 -13.85
C LYS A 57 17.54 -15.64 -12.68
N VAL A 58 17.30 -15.18 -11.45
CA VAL A 58 17.81 -15.81 -10.22
C VAL A 58 17.28 -17.24 -10.05
N ARG A 59 15.99 -17.49 -10.31
CA ARG A 59 15.41 -18.85 -10.23
C ARG A 59 16.03 -19.86 -11.18
N LYS A 60 16.69 -19.41 -12.25
CA LYS A 60 17.41 -20.28 -13.21
C LYS A 60 18.83 -20.59 -12.77
N MET A 61 19.39 -19.82 -11.82
CA MET A 61 20.71 -20.09 -11.27
C MET A 61 20.66 -21.33 -10.37
N ARG A 62 21.72 -22.12 -10.39
CA ARG A 62 21.88 -23.31 -9.53
C ARG A 62 23.16 -23.20 -8.73
N GLY A 63 23.15 -23.73 -7.52
CA GLY A 63 24.29 -23.71 -6.60
C GLY A 63 23.87 -23.23 -5.21
N LYS A 64 24.68 -23.56 -4.19
CA LYS A 64 24.44 -23.10 -2.81
C LYS A 64 24.56 -21.58 -2.66
N ASP A 65 25.38 -20.96 -3.51
CA ASP A 65 25.64 -19.51 -3.49
C ASP A 65 24.73 -18.72 -4.45
N ALA A 66 23.73 -19.37 -5.05
CA ALA A 66 22.76 -18.67 -5.88
C ALA A 66 21.93 -17.71 -5.01
N PRO A 67 21.78 -16.44 -5.42
CA PRO A 67 20.96 -15.49 -4.67
C PRO A 67 19.51 -15.99 -4.57
N GLN A 68 18.79 -15.52 -3.56
CA GLN A 68 17.37 -15.80 -3.44
C GLN A 68 16.54 -14.77 -4.22
N PRO A 69 15.37 -15.14 -4.75
CA PRO A 69 14.44 -14.18 -5.34
C PRO A 69 14.06 -13.10 -4.31
N LEU A 70 13.97 -11.86 -4.77
CA LEU A 70 13.51 -10.74 -3.94
C LEU A 70 11.99 -10.82 -3.76
N PRO A 71 11.47 -10.73 -2.52
CA PRO A 71 10.03 -10.71 -2.28
C PRO A 71 9.41 -9.39 -2.72
N TYR A 72 8.12 -9.40 -3.04
CA TYR A 72 7.37 -8.14 -3.10
C TYR A 72 7.18 -7.59 -1.68
N ILE A 73 7.29 -6.28 -1.54
CA ILE A 73 7.04 -5.59 -0.27
C ILE A 73 5.77 -4.77 -0.44
N VAL A 74 4.82 -4.91 0.49
CA VAL A 74 3.60 -4.12 0.50
C VAL A 74 3.57 -3.31 1.78
N LEU A 75 3.60 -1.98 1.67
CA LEU A 75 3.32 -1.06 2.76
C LEU A 75 1.81 -0.84 2.82
N VAL A 76 1.21 -1.09 3.98
CA VAL A 76 -0.21 -0.81 4.25
C VAL A 76 -0.29 0.24 5.35
N VAL A 77 -0.93 1.37 5.05
CA VAL A 77 -1.24 2.44 6.01
C VAL A 77 -2.75 2.44 6.18
N ASP A 78 -3.23 2.10 7.38
CA ASP A 78 -4.67 1.98 7.70
C ASP A 78 -5.36 3.36 7.79
N GLU A 79 -4.66 4.36 8.33
CA GLU A 79 -5.19 5.71 8.48
C GLU A 79 -4.13 6.76 8.14
N LEU A 80 -4.09 7.15 6.87
CA LEU A 80 -3.18 8.17 6.36
C LEU A 80 -3.35 9.51 7.08
N ALA A 81 -4.57 9.87 7.48
CA ALA A 81 -4.83 11.15 8.12
C ALA A 81 -4.13 11.29 9.47
N ASP A 82 -3.95 10.20 10.22
CA ASP A 82 -3.17 10.24 11.47
C ASP A 82 -1.73 10.69 11.18
N LEU A 83 -1.12 10.16 10.11
CA LEU A 83 0.24 10.52 9.70
C LEU A 83 0.33 11.97 9.23
N MET A 84 -0.62 12.40 8.38
CA MET A 84 -0.64 13.75 7.81
C MET A 84 -0.86 14.83 8.88
N MET A 85 -1.63 14.54 9.94
CA MET A 85 -1.82 15.51 11.02
C MET A 85 -0.60 15.72 11.92
N THR A 86 0.35 14.78 11.91
CA THR A 86 1.54 14.85 12.77
C THR A 86 2.76 15.38 12.01
N ALA A 87 2.98 14.91 10.78
CA ALA A 87 4.16 15.24 9.99
C ALA A 87 3.86 15.21 8.48
N ALA A 88 2.90 16.02 8.03
CA ALA A 88 2.43 16.06 6.64
C ALA A 88 3.57 16.10 5.62
N ASP A 89 4.44 17.10 5.72
CA ASP A 89 5.46 17.38 4.70
C ASP A 89 6.44 16.22 4.51
N ASP A 90 6.95 15.67 5.62
CA ASP A 90 7.92 14.55 5.60
C ASP A 90 7.26 13.26 5.11
N VAL A 91 6.07 12.93 5.62
CA VAL A 91 5.33 11.72 5.23
C VAL A 91 4.95 11.78 3.76
N GLU A 92 4.36 12.88 3.30
CA GLU A 92 3.94 13.07 1.92
C GLU A 92 5.11 12.96 0.95
N THR A 93 6.23 13.63 1.26
CA THR A 93 7.43 13.60 0.43
C THR A 93 7.95 12.17 0.26
N GLN A 94 8.02 11.40 1.35
CA GLN A 94 8.52 10.03 1.31
C GLN A 94 7.55 9.08 0.59
N LEU A 95 6.24 9.20 0.84
CA LEU A 95 5.21 8.41 0.16
C LEU A 95 5.20 8.70 -1.36
N CYS A 96 5.32 9.96 -1.76
CA CYS A 96 5.39 10.34 -3.16
C CYS A 96 6.65 9.79 -3.83
N ARG A 97 7.82 9.92 -3.19
CA ARG A 97 9.09 9.36 -3.71
C ARG A 97 9.00 7.84 -3.89
N LEU A 98 8.43 7.14 -2.91
CA LEU A 98 8.17 5.70 -3.01
C LEU A 98 7.25 5.41 -4.20
N ALA A 99 6.07 6.04 -4.27
CA ALA A 99 5.09 5.78 -5.32
C ALA A 99 5.63 6.02 -6.75
N GLN A 100 6.51 7.01 -6.94
CA GLN A 100 7.13 7.32 -8.24
C GLN A 100 8.08 6.24 -8.73
N MET A 101 8.85 5.64 -7.82
CA MET A 101 9.98 4.78 -8.16
C MET A 101 9.73 3.30 -7.83
N ALA A 102 8.74 2.98 -7.01
CA ALA A 102 8.56 1.64 -6.45
C ALA A 102 8.08 0.58 -7.48
N ARG A 103 7.47 1.00 -8.60
CA ARG A 103 6.87 0.07 -9.58
C ARG A 103 7.84 -1.00 -10.08
N ALA A 104 9.08 -0.64 -10.38
CA ALA A 104 10.08 -1.58 -10.90
C ALA A 104 10.71 -2.43 -9.80
N THR A 105 10.73 -1.93 -8.55
CA THR A 105 11.40 -2.56 -7.41
C THR A 105 10.55 -3.61 -6.72
N GLY A 106 9.26 -3.74 -7.07
CA GLY A 106 8.34 -4.65 -6.40
C GLY A 106 7.95 -4.18 -5.01
N ILE A 107 8.01 -2.87 -4.77
CA ILE A 107 7.47 -2.24 -3.57
C ILE A 107 6.12 -1.63 -3.96
N HIS A 108 5.09 -1.87 -3.16
CA HIS A 108 3.73 -1.41 -3.41
C HIS A 108 3.15 -0.77 -2.16
N LEU A 109 2.32 0.25 -2.36
CA LEU A 109 1.76 1.05 -1.27
C LEU A 109 0.24 0.97 -1.33
N ILE A 110 -0.37 0.73 -0.18
CA ILE A 110 -1.82 0.80 0.06
C ILE A 110 -2.03 1.82 1.16
N LEU A 111 -2.70 2.92 0.81
CA LEU A 111 -3.03 4.00 1.74
C LEU A 111 -4.55 4.02 1.92
N ALA A 112 -5.01 3.84 3.15
CA ALA A 112 -6.40 3.94 3.53
C ALA A 112 -6.61 5.16 4.44
N THR A 113 -7.82 5.71 4.44
CA THR A 113 -8.23 6.78 5.36
C THR A 113 -9.75 6.81 5.47
N GLN A 114 -10.25 7.17 6.65
CA GLN A 114 -11.67 7.48 6.86
C GLN A 114 -11.95 8.99 6.75
N ARG A 115 -10.91 9.81 6.54
CA ARG A 115 -11.00 11.28 6.47
C ARG A 115 -10.61 11.76 5.07
N PRO A 116 -11.54 11.71 4.10
CA PRO A 116 -11.28 12.15 2.73
C PRO A 116 -11.33 13.68 2.60
N SER A 117 -10.41 14.39 3.27
CA SER A 117 -10.22 15.83 3.12
C SER A 117 -9.06 16.16 2.19
N THR A 118 -9.03 17.39 1.66
CA THR A 118 -7.95 17.88 0.79
C THR A 118 -6.60 17.96 1.50
N ASP A 119 -6.60 18.05 2.82
CA ASP A 119 -5.39 18.10 3.65
C ASP A 119 -4.78 16.70 3.86
N VAL A 120 -5.58 15.65 3.68
CA VAL A 120 -5.14 14.24 3.78
C VAL A 120 -4.85 13.67 2.40
N VAL A 121 -5.78 13.84 1.47
CA VAL A 121 -5.68 13.37 0.08
C VAL A 121 -5.34 14.56 -0.81
N THR A 122 -4.11 15.03 -0.67
CA THR A 122 -3.61 16.21 -1.36
C THR A 122 -3.48 16.00 -2.87
N GLY A 123 -3.16 17.08 -3.60
CA GLY A 123 -2.83 16.99 -5.02
C GLY A 123 -1.61 16.10 -5.30
N LEU A 124 -0.59 16.13 -4.44
CA LEU A 124 0.64 15.32 -4.61
C LEU A 124 0.36 13.84 -4.38
N ILE A 125 -0.41 13.49 -3.36
CA ILE A 125 -0.88 12.11 -3.15
C ILE A 125 -1.68 11.66 -4.38
N LYS A 126 -2.65 12.45 -4.85
CA LYS A 126 -3.43 12.08 -6.04
C LYS A 126 -2.55 11.88 -7.28
N ALA A 127 -1.57 12.75 -7.52
CA ALA A 127 -0.70 12.66 -8.69
C ALA A 127 0.13 11.36 -8.72
N ASN A 128 0.49 10.80 -7.56
CA ASN A 128 1.34 9.60 -7.48
C ASN A 128 0.55 8.30 -7.23
N PHE A 129 -0.72 8.38 -6.84
CA PHE A 129 -1.59 7.24 -6.59
C PHE A 129 -2.80 7.27 -7.55
N PRO A 130 -2.63 6.83 -8.81
CA PRO A 130 -3.67 6.93 -9.84
C PRO A 130 -4.78 5.87 -9.72
N THR A 131 -4.51 4.74 -9.06
CA THR A 131 -5.52 3.73 -8.75
C THR A 131 -6.13 4.06 -7.40
N ARG A 132 -7.45 4.25 -7.35
CA ARG A 132 -8.17 4.69 -6.15
C ARG A 132 -9.46 3.92 -5.98
N ILE A 133 -9.82 3.68 -4.72
CA ILE A 133 -11.05 3.00 -4.35
C ILE A 133 -11.78 3.93 -3.37
N ALA A 134 -13.05 4.20 -3.63
CA ALA A 134 -13.91 4.88 -2.67
C ALA A 134 -15.06 3.94 -2.28
N PHE A 135 -15.19 3.70 -0.98
CA PHE A 135 -16.42 3.18 -0.39
C PHE A 135 -17.44 4.30 -0.25
N ALA A 136 -18.62 3.99 0.30
CA ALA A 136 -19.64 4.98 0.58
C ALA A 136 -19.11 6.15 1.42
N VAL A 137 -19.30 7.37 0.93
CA VAL A 137 -18.96 8.62 1.60
C VAL A 137 -20.22 9.44 1.84
N THR A 138 -20.15 10.47 2.69
CA THR A 138 -21.33 11.24 3.08
C THR A 138 -21.69 12.34 2.09
N SER A 139 -20.73 12.83 1.29
CA SER A 139 -20.96 13.96 0.40
C SER A 139 -20.30 13.82 -0.97
N GLN A 140 -20.82 14.57 -1.94
CA GLN A 140 -20.17 14.70 -3.26
C GLN A 140 -18.80 15.38 -3.18
N ILE A 141 -18.53 16.14 -2.12
CA ILE A 141 -17.23 16.79 -1.90
C ILE A 141 -16.20 15.71 -1.59
N ASP A 142 -16.50 14.83 -0.64
CA ASP A 142 -15.64 13.70 -0.25
C ASP A 142 -15.38 12.75 -1.44
N SER A 143 -16.42 12.49 -2.25
CA SER A 143 -16.27 11.68 -3.47
C SER A 143 -15.26 12.33 -4.44
N ARG A 144 -15.31 13.66 -4.61
CA ARG A 144 -14.37 14.39 -5.47
C ARG A 144 -12.97 14.44 -4.87
N VAL A 145 -12.82 14.46 -3.56
CA VAL A 145 -11.50 14.40 -2.91
C VAL A 145 -10.82 13.08 -3.26
N ILE A 146 -11.53 11.95 -3.24
CA ILE A 146 -10.95 10.62 -3.52
C ILE A 146 -10.85 10.35 -5.03
N LEU A 147 -11.93 10.57 -5.79
CA LEU A 147 -12.07 10.10 -7.18
C LEU A 147 -12.05 11.22 -8.23
N ASP A 148 -11.88 12.48 -7.83
CA ASP A 148 -11.99 13.66 -8.71
C ASP A 148 -13.37 13.81 -9.40
N THR A 149 -14.34 12.96 -9.08
CA THR A 149 -15.71 12.94 -9.62
C THR A 149 -16.72 12.55 -8.54
N PRO A 150 -17.98 13.04 -8.60
CA PRO A 150 -19.05 12.53 -7.74
C PRO A 150 -19.41 11.08 -8.09
N GLY A 151 -20.08 10.39 -7.17
CA GLY A 151 -20.64 9.06 -7.35
C GLY A 151 -20.56 8.20 -6.08
N ALA A 152 -19.50 8.36 -5.27
CA ALA A 152 -19.30 7.54 -4.08
C ALA A 152 -20.33 7.86 -2.97
N GLU A 153 -20.94 9.05 -2.98
CA GLU A 153 -22.01 9.43 -2.06
C GLU A 153 -23.33 8.68 -2.30
N ARG A 154 -23.44 7.95 -3.41
CA ARG A 154 -24.63 7.17 -3.80
C ARG A 154 -24.46 5.68 -3.56
N LEU A 155 -23.33 5.27 -3.02
CA LEU A 155 -23.06 3.87 -2.68
C LEU A 155 -23.88 3.45 -1.46
N LEU A 156 -24.19 2.16 -1.40
CA LEU A 156 -25.09 1.58 -0.39
C LEU A 156 -24.38 1.28 0.95
N GLY A 157 -23.05 1.45 1.00
CA GLY A 157 -22.20 1.00 2.10
C GLY A 157 -21.97 -0.52 2.06
N ARG A 158 -21.51 -1.09 3.18
CA ARG A 158 -21.35 -2.55 3.36
C ARG A 158 -20.60 -3.24 2.21
N GLY A 159 -19.46 -2.68 1.81
CA GLY A 159 -18.61 -3.22 0.76
C GLY A 159 -18.88 -2.68 -0.65
N ASP A 160 -19.96 -1.94 -0.88
CA ASP A 160 -20.20 -1.27 -2.17
C ASP A 160 -19.16 -0.16 -2.40
N MET A 161 -18.47 -0.20 -3.54
CA MET A 161 -17.34 0.68 -3.85
C MET A 161 -17.27 1.08 -5.32
N LEU A 162 -16.63 2.22 -5.58
CA LEU A 162 -16.20 2.66 -6.90
C LEU A 162 -14.68 2.51 -7.02
N VAL A 163 -14.25 1.87 -8.10
CA VAL A 163 -12.84 1.65 -8.42
C VAL A 163 -12.45 2.52 -9.62
N MET A 164 -11.49 3.41 -9.40
CA MET A 164 -10.75 4.12 -10.44
C MET A 164 -9.44 3.36 -10.69
N ARG A 165 -9.23 2.91 -11.92
CA ARG A 165 -7.98 2.26 -12.31
C ARG A 165 -7.15 3.21 -13.16
N SER A 166 -5.83 3.14 -13.03
CA SER A 166 -4.91 3.95 -13.83
C SER A 166 -4.97 3.68 -15.33
N ASP A 167 -5.50 2.52 -15.76
CA ASP A 167 -5.63 2.09 -17.15
C ASP A 167 -7.03 2.30 -17.73
N GLN A 168 -8.00 2.82 -16.95
CA GLN A 168 -9.39 2.97 -17.38
C GLN A 168 -9.95 4.36 -17.05
N ALA A 169 -10.53 5.02 -18.05
CA ALA A 169 -11.14 6.34 -17.86
C ALA A 169 -12.46 6.30 -17.07
N LYS A 170 -13.16 5.15 -17.03
CA LYS A 170 -14.45 5.01 -16.36
C LYS A 170 -14.30 4.33 -15.00
N LEU A 171 -15.04 4.85 -14.03
CA LEU A 171 -15.22 4.17 -12.75
C LEU A 171 -15.97 2.86 -12.92
N THR A 172 -15.51 1.83 -12.21
CA THR A 172 -16.21 0.55 -12.12
C THR A 172 -16.83 0.43 -10.74
N ARG A 173 -18.15 0.21 -10.66
CA ARG A 173 -18.82 -0.13 -9.40
C ARG A 173 -18.60 -1.61 -9.10
N VAL A 174 -18.15 -1.91 -7.89
CA VAL A 174 -17.80 -3.26 -7.44
C VAL A 174 -18.40 -3.48 -6.06
N GLN A 175 -18.89 -4.70 -5.82
CA GLN A 175 -19.27 -5.15 -4.48
C GLN A 175 -18.09 -5.89 -3.85
N GLY A 176 -17.56 -5.35 -2.75
CA GLY A 176 -16.52 -5.99 -1.97
C GLY A 176 -17.00 -7.28 -1.31
N CYS A 177 -16.11 -8.27 -1.23
CA CYS A 177 -16.35 -9.48 -0.47
C CYS A 177 -16.36 -9.15 1.03
N TRP A 178 -17.35 -9.67 1.74
CA TRP A 178 -17.35 -9.63 3.19
C TRP A 178 -16.47 -10.76 3.73
N VAL A 179 -15.62 -10.44 4.70
CA VAL A 179 -14.80 -11.41 5.44
C VAL A 179 -14.99 -11.09 6.92
N SER A 180 -15.32 -12.09 7.72
CA SER A 180 -15.51 -11.93 9.16
C SER A 180 -14.19 -11.86 9.92
N ASP A 181 -14.23 -11.26 11.12
CA ASP A 181 -13.08 -11.25 12.03
C ASP A 181 -12.65 -12.68 12.41
N ASP A 182 -13.59 -13.61 12.54
CA ASP A 182 -13.30 -15.02 12.80
C ASP A 182 -12.51 -15.66 11.65
N GLU A 183 -12.87 -15.40 10.40
CA GLU A 183 -12.12 -15.87 9.23
C GLU A 183 -10.71 -15.25 9.19
N ILE A 184 -10.60 -13.95 9.46
CA ILE A 184 -9.30 -13.26 9.52
C ILE A 184 -8.42 -13.89 10.61
N ASN A 185 -8.97 -14.10 11.80
CA ASN A 185 -8.27 -14.68 12.95
C ASN A 185 -7.85 -16.12 12.69
N ALA A 186 -8.72 -16.92 12.06
CA ALA A 186 -8.40 -18.29 11.67
C ALA A 186 -7.23 -18.35 10.68
N ILE A 187 -7.26 -17.50 9.64
CA ILE A 187 -6.19 -17.43 8.63
C ILE A 187 -4.88 -16.91 9.25
N ALA A 188 -4.94 -15.86 10.06
CA ALA A 188 -3.77 -15.33 10.75
C ALA A 188 -3.16 -16.38 11.69
N SER A 189 -3.99 -17.11 12.44
CA SER A 189 -3.53 -18.16 13.35
C SER A 189 -2.89 -19.33 12.61
N TYR A 190 -3.47 -19.75 11.48
CA TYR A 190 -2.88 -20.77 10.61
C TYR A 190 -1.46 -20.37 10.17
N TRP A 191 -1.29 -19.13 9.72
CA TRP A 191 0.01 -18.64 9.25
C TRP A 191 1.04 -18.45 10.36
N LYS A 192 0.62 -18.09 11.58
CA LYS A 192 1.52 -18.00 12.75
C LYS A 192 2.14 -19.34 13.16
N GLN A 193 1.58 -20.46 12.69
CA GLN A 193 2.02 -21.82 13.01
C GLN A 193 2.92 -22.43 11.93
N GLN A 194 3.13 -21.75 10.79
CA GLN A 194 4.03 -22.16 9.71
C GLN A 194 5.46 -21.69 10.00
#